data_AF-A0A948ST64-F1
#
_entry.id   AF-A0A948ST64-F1
#
_cell.length_a   1.000
_cell.length_b   1.000
_cell.length_c   1.000
_cell.angle_alpha   90.00
_cell.angle_beta   90.00
_cell.angle_gamma   90.00
#
_symmetry.space_group_name_H-M   'P 1'
#
loop_
_entity.id
_entity.type
_entity.pdbx_description
1 polymer ?
#
loop_
_entity_poly.entity_id
_entity_poly.type
_entity_poly.pdbx_seq_one_letter_code
_entity_poly.pdbx_strand_id
1 'polypeptide(L)'
;MQGDLFGRLLPWLGGLLVLAIVGGMVMLWTRRMAVGRDKERPTDGFGMDGLRGMLNRGEITPEEYDRARRRLVQRVRDSAPAATPDRPSGKGS
;
A
#
# COMPACT_ATOMS: atom_id res chain seq x y z
N MET A 1 33.03 -36.11 20.77
CA MET A 1 32.94 -34.85 21.53
C MET A 1 32.71 -33.66 20.58
N GLN A 2 31.64 -33.68 19.75
CA GLN A 2 31.27 -32.56 18.87
C GLN A 2 29.87 -32.01 19.15
N GLY A 3 29.05 -32.69 19.95
CA GLY A 3 27.67 -32.26 20.27
C GLY A 3 27.58 -31.09 21.25
N ASP A 4 28.56 -30.90 22.13
CA ASP A 4 28.55 -29.84 23.15
C ASP A 4 28.68 -28.44 22.54
N LEU A 5 29.42 -28.33 21.43
CA LEU A 5 29.61 -27.07 20.72
C LEU A 5 28.31 -26.61 20.06
N PHE A 6 27.61 -27.52 19.37
CA PHE A 6 26.33 -27.21 18.73
C PHE A 6 25.28 -26.81 19.76
N GLY A 7 25.18 -27.51 20.89
CA GLY A 7 24.24 -27.15 21.97
C GLY A 7 24.50 -25.76 22.57
N ARG A 8 25.77 -25.32 22.60
CA ARG A 8 26.16 -24.01 23.11
C ARG A 8 26.05 -22.89 22.08
N LEU A 9 26.24 -23.20 20.80
CA LEU A 9 26.14 -22.26 19.68
C LEU A 9 24.68 -21.99 19.27
N LEU A 10 23.79 -22.99 19.38
CA LEU A 10 22.38 -22.90 19.02
C LEU A 10 21.63 -21.70 19.63
N PRO A 11 21.71 -21.42 20.94
CA PRO A 11 21.01 -20.28 21.52
C PRO A 11 21.62 -18.93 21.07
N TRP A 12 22.93 -18.89 20.80
CA TRP A 12 23.60 -17.70 20.27
C TRP A 12 23.18 -17.40 18.83
N LEU A 13 23.16 -18.43 17.98
CA LEU A 13 22.64 -18.35 16.61
C LEU A 13 21.16 -17.97 16.58
N GLY A 14 20.35 -18.58 17.45
CA GLY A 14 18.94 -18.24 17.61
C GLY A 14 18.74 -16.79 18.04
N GLY A 15 19.50 -16.33 19.03
CA GLY A 15 19.45 -14.93 19.48
C GLY A 15 19.84 -13.93 18.39
N LEU A 16 20.90 -14.22 17.64
CA LEU A 16 21.33 -13.41 16.49
C LEU A 16 20.29 -13.38 15.37
N LEU A 17 19.68 -14.52 15.07
CA LEU A 17 18.62 -14.61 14.06
C LEU A 17 17.40 -13.81 14.48
N VAL A 18 16.96 -13.94 15.73
CA VAL A 18 15.83 -13.17 16.29
C VAL A 18 16.15 -11.69 16.26
N LEU A 19 17.36 -11.28 16.66
CA LEU A 19 17.78 -9.87 16.61
C LEU A 19 17.79 -9.32 15.18
N ALA A 20 18.27 -10.09 14.21
CA ALA A 20 18.27 -9.71 12.80
C ALA A 20 16.84 -9.54 12.26
N ILE A 21 15.93 -10.46 12.62
CA ILE A 21 14.51 -10.37 12.25
C ILE A 21 13.87 -9.15 12.89
N VAL A 22 14.08 -8.91 14.19
CA VAL A 22 13.53 -7.76 14.91
C VAL A 22 14.08 -6.45 14.34
N GLY A 23 15.39 -6.37 14.11
CA GLY A 23 16.02 -5.20 13.50
C GLY A 23 15.49 -4.93 12.09
N GLY A 24 15.38 -5.97 11.26
CA GLY A 24 14.77 -5.88 9.93
C GLY A 24 13.30 -5.47 9.99
N MET A 25 12.52 -6.02 10.92
CA MET A 25 11.10 -5.73 11.07
C MET A 25 10.86 -4.30 11.54
N VAL A 26 11.66 -3.82 12.50
CA VAL A 26 11.67 -2.41 12.94
C VAL A 26 12.09 -1.50 11.79
N MET A 27 13.11 -1.85 11.01
CA MET A 27 13.55 -1.04 9.87
C MET A 27 12.51 -0.98 8.74
N LEU A 28 11.82 -2.09 8.46
CA LEU A 28 10.72 -2.12 7.50
C LEU A 28 9.51 -1.33 8.00
N TRP A 29 9.22 -1.39 9.29
CA TRP A 29 8.15 -0.60 9.91
C TRP A 29 8.44 0.90 9.90
N THR A 30 9.66 1.31 10.27
CA THR A 30 10.07 2.73 10.20
C THR A 30 10.09 3.21 8.75
N ARG A 31 10.55 2.40 7.78
CA ARG A 31 10.45 2.72 6.36
C ARG A 31 8.99 2.87 5.90
N ARG A 32 8.10 1.97 6.32
CA ARG A 32 6.66 2.02 5.99
C ARG A 32 5.99 3.27 6.59
N MET A 33 6.37 3.67 7.80
CA MET A 33 5.85 4.90 8.45
C MET A 33 6.48 6.18 7.90
N ALA A 34 7.78 6.17 7.55
CA ALA A 34 8.47 7.34 6.99
C ALA A 34 8.00 7.64 5.56
N VAL A 35 7.84 6.60 4.72
CA VAL A 35 7.28 6.75 3.36
C VAL A 35 5.80 7.19 3.38
N GLY A 36 5.12 7.12 4.53
CA GLY A 36 3.78 7.67 4.75
C GLY A 36 3.76 9.16 5.13
N ARG A 37 4.86 9.76 5.58
CA ARG A 37 4.92 11.17 6.01
C ARG A 37 5.40 12.16 4.95
N ASP A 38 6.12 11.69 3.93
CA ASP A 38 6.57 12.56 2.82
C ASP A 38 5.61 12.60 1.62
N LYS A 39 4.38 12.06 1.77
CA LYS A 39 3.30 12.26 0.79
C LYS A 39 2.36 13.37 1.23
N GLU A 40 2.90 14.57 1.39
CA GLU A 40 2.16 15.83 1.22
C GLU A 40 1.79 16.00 -0.26
N ARG A 41 0.83 15.18 -0.71
CA ARG A 41 -0.19 15.43 -1.75
C ARG A 41 -1.02 14.16 -1.93
N PRO A 42 -1.93 13.86 -0.99
CA PRO A 42 -2.93 12.82 -1.19
C PRO A 42 -4.03 13.34 -2.13
N THR A 43 -3.78 13.26 -3.44
CA THR A 43 -4.86 13.25 -4.44
C THR A 43 -4.86 11.98 -5.30
N ASP A 44 -3.76 11.22 -5.37
CA ASP A 44 -3.65 10.08 -6.32
C ASP A 44 -3.37 8.71 -5.67
N GLY A 45 -3.60 8.58 -4.36
CA GLY A 45 -3.42 7.31 -3.63
C GLY A 45 -4.63 6.35 -3.69
N PHE A 46 -5.79 6.85 -4.10
CA PHE A 46 -7.03 6.08 -4.26
C PHE A 46 -7.48 6.07 -5.73
N GLY A 47 -6.53 6.08 -6.68
CA GLY A 47 -6.77 6.01 -8.12
C GLY A 47 -6.44 4.64 -8.71
N MET A 48 -6.78 4.44 -9.99
CA MET A 48 -6.40 3.26 -10.77
C MET A 48 -4.89 2.97 -10.73
N ASP A 49 -4.07 4.01 -10.61
CA ASP A 49 -2.60 3.92 -10.58
C ASP A 49 -2.08 3.16 -9.34
N GLY A 50 -2.70 3.41 -8.18
CA GLY A 50 -2.39 2.69 -6.93
C GLY A 50 -2.74 1.20 -7.01
N LEU A 51 -3.90 0.87 -7.62
CA LEU A 51 -4.34 -0.51 -7.83
C LEU A 51 -3.45 -1.25 -8.85
N ARG A 52 -3.06 -0.58 -9.95
CA ARG A 52 -2.13 -1.13 -10.95
C ARG A 52 -0.75 -1.38 -10.35
N GLY A 53 -0.27 -0.46 -9.51
CA GLY A 53 0.98 -0.63 -8.79
C GLY A 53 0.97 -1.83 -7.85
N MET A 54 -0.12 -2.06 -7.11
CA MET A 54 -0.27 -3.24 -6.25
C MET A 54 -0.30 -4.56 -7.04
N LEU A 55 -0.97 -4.57 -8.20
CA LEU A 55 -1.00 -5.75 -9.08
C LEU A 55 0.40 -6.07 -9.63
N ASN A 56 1.12 -5.05 -10.10
CA ASN A 56 2.47 -5.23 -10.67
C ASN A 56 3.50 -5.69 -9.61
N ARG A 57 3.26 -5.36 -8.33
CA ARG A 57 4.07 -5.84 -7.20
C ARG A 57 3.66 -7.23 -6.71
N GLY A 58 2.58 -7.82 -7.25
CA GLY A 58 2.05 -9.11 -6.82
C GLY A 58 1.39 -9.08 -5.43
N GLU A 59 1.04 -7.90 -4.90
CA GLU A 59 0.38 -7.75 -3.60
C GLU A 59 -1.11 -8.10 -3.64
N ILE A 60 -1.71 -8.13 -4.84
CA ILE A 60 -3.10 -8.52 -5.07
C ILE A 60 -3.22 -9.44 -6.28
N THR A 61 -4.19 -10.34 -6.20
CA THR A 61 -4.53 -11.19 -7.34
C THR A 61 -5.31 -10.40 -8.42
N PRO A 62 -5.29 -10.85 -9.69
CA PRO A 62 -6.08 -10.22 -10.77
C PRO A 62 -7.59 -10.14 -10.46
N GLU A 63 -8.09 -11.13 -9.73
CA GLU A 63 -9.49 -11.25 -9.31
C GLU A 63 -9.86 -10.17 -8.29
N GLU A 64 -8.97 -9.92 -7.34
CA GLU A 64 -9.12 -8.87 -6.33
C GLU A 64 -8.97 -7.48 -6.94
N TYR A 65 -8.08 -7.33 -7.92
CA TYR A 65 -7.95 -6.10 -8.69
C TYR A 65 -9.27 -5.71 -9.35
N ASP A 66 -9.97 -6.64 -9.99
CA ASP A 66 -11.23 -6.34 -10.68
C ASP A 66 -12.36 -5.97 -9.69
N ARG A 67 -12.39 -6.60 -8.51
CA ARG A 67 -13.32 -6.22 -7.43
C ARG A 67 -13.02 -4.82 -6.87
N ALA A 68 -11.74 -4.50 -6.65
CA ALA A 68 -11.33 -3.19 -6.16
C ALA A 68 -11.58 -2.08 -7.19
N ARG A 69 -11.27 -2.35 -8.47
CA ARG A 69 -11.53 -1.47 -9.61
C ARG A 69 -13.01 -1.07 -9.70
N ARG A 70 -13.92 -2.04 -9.61
CA ARG A 70 -15.37 -1.78 -9.66
C ARG A 70 -15.84 -0.87 -8.53
N ARG A 71 -15.39 -1.12 -7.31
CA ARG A 71 -15.72 -0.30 -6.13
C ARG A 71 -15.17 1.13 -6.24
N LEU A 72 -14.02 1.30 -6.88
CA LEU A 72 -13.45 2.62 -7.13
C LEU A 72 -14.27 3.40 -8.16
N VAL A 73 -14.63 2.76 -9.28
CA VAL A 73 -15.47 3.38 -10.32
C VAL A 73 -16.86 3.76 -9.77
N GLN A 74 -17.45 2.91 -8.94
CA GLN A 74 -18.72 3.22 -8.25
C GLN A 74 -18.58 4.46 -7.37
N ARG A 75 -17.56 4.52 -6.51
CA ARG A 75 -17.31 5.70 -5.68
C ARG A 75 -17.08 6.98 -6.48
N VAL A 76 -16.35 6.90 -7.60
CA VAL A 76 -16.15 8.06 -8.48
C VAL A 76 -17.47 8.51 -9.12
N ARG A 77 -18.34 7.57 -9.50
CA ARG A 77 -19.68 7.88 -10.00
C ARG A 77 -20.59 8.49 -8.94
N ASP A 78 -20.56 7.97 -7.72
CA ASP A 78 -21.39 8.44 -6.61
C ASP A 78 -20.88 9.79 -6.04
N SER A 79 -19.57 10.02 -6.12
CA SER A 79 -18.91 11.26 -5.66
C SER A 79 -18.84 12.33 -6.74
N ALA A 80 -19.23 12.03 -7.99
CA ALA A 80 -19.48 13.05 -8.99
C ALA A 80 -20.84 13.67 -8.67
N PRO A 81 -20.91 14.87 -8.06
CA PRO A 81 -22.18 15.57 -7.97
C PRO A 81 -22.70 15.72 -9.40
N ALA A 82 -23.97 15.39 -9.60
CA ALA A 82 -24.68 15.60 -10.85
C ALA A 82 -24.17 16.90 -11.46
N ALA A 83 -23.52 16.79 -12.63
CA ALA A 83 -23.12 17.95 -13.41
C ALA A 83 -24.34 18.86 -13.43
N THR A 84 -24.26 19.94 -12.66
CA THR A 84 -25.29 20.95 -12.62
C THR A 84 -25.43 21.35 -14.08
N PRO A 85 -26.61 21.24 -14.71
CA PRO A 85 -26.79 21.72 -16.06
C PRO A 85 -26.56 23.23 -15.98
N ASP A 86 -25.34 23.64 -16.31
CA ASP A 86 -25.00 25.03 -16.36
C ASP A 86 -25.90 25.66 -17.43
N ARG A 87 -26.59 26.68 -16.95
CA ARG A 87 -27.72 27.36 -17.54
C ARG A 87 -27.34 27.87 -18.94
N PRO A 88 -28.22 27.80 -19.96
CA PRO A 88 -27.90 28.37 -21.26
C PRO A 88 -27.84 29.90 -21.13
N SER A 89 -26.64 30.46 -20.98
CA SER A 89 -26.43 31.89 -21.16
C SER A 89 -26.26 32.20 -22.64
N GLY A 90 -27.39 32.12 -23.36
CA GLY A 90 -27.58 32.79 -24.63
C GLY A 90 -28.20 34.18 -24.42
N LYS A 91 -27.83 35.10 -25.32
CA LYS A 91 -28.18 36.54 -25.46
C LYS A 91 -27.20 37.48 -24.73
N GLY A 92 -26.48 38.37 -25.40
CA GLY A 92 -26.83 39.11 -26.61
C GLY A 92 -27.59 40.37 -26.21
N SER A 93 -26.86 41.48 -26.07
CA SER A 93 -27.29 42.88 -26.20
C SER A 93 -26.03 43.74 -26.20
#